data_AF-A0A9E4XZ75-F1
#
_entry.id   AF-A0A9E4XZ75-F1
#
_cell.length_a   1.000
_cell.length_b   1.000
_cell.length_c   1.000
_cell.angle_alpha   90.00
_cell.angle_beta   90.00
_cell.angle_gamma   90.00
#
_symmetry.space_group_name_H-M   'P 1'
#
loop_
_entity.id
_entity.type
_entity.pdbx_description
1 polymer ?
#
loop_
_entity_poly.entity_id
_entity_poly.type
_entity_poly.pdbx_seq_one_letter_code
_entity_poly.pdbx_strand_id
1 'polypeptide(L)'
;MVNLQAITSGGSRTVLSEATVEEFRPTLGGALILPDDPGYDEARTIWNAMIDKRPALIARCAGVSDVINSVKFARANDLLVAVRGGGHSFPGNSVCDGGLMIDL
;
A
#
# COMPACT_ATOMS: atom_id res chain seq x y z
N MET A 1 15.38 9.41 -5.85
CA MET A 1 14.62 9.01 -4.65
C MET A 1 15.44 7.90 -3.96
N VAL A 2 15.12 7.43 -2.76
CA VAL A 2 15.92 6.40 -2.05
C VAL A 2 15.12 5.10 -2.01
N ASN A 3 15.81 3.95 -1.90
CA ASN A 3 15.17 2.65 -1.71
C ASN A 3 14.10 2.69 -0.60
N LEU A 4 12.96 2.03 -0.84
CA LEU A 4 11.80 2.07 0.05
C LEU A 4 11.83 0.88 1.03
N GLN A 5 11.73 1.15 2.32
CA GLN A 5 11.59 0.10 3.33
C GLN A 5 10.16 -0.43 3.36
N ALA A 6 10.01 -1.76 3.41
CA ALA A 6 8.72 -2.42 3.49
C ALA A 6 8.76 -3.63 4.43
N ILE A 7 7.59 -4.20 4.71
CA ILE A 7 7.39 -5.39 5.53
C ILE A 7 6.83 -6.50 4.65
N THR A 8 7.37 -7.70 4.82
CA THR A 8 6.94 -8.88 4.07
C THR A 8 5.68 -9.52 4.62
N SER A 9 5.06 -10.41 3.85
CA SER A 9 3.88 -11.17 4.30
C SER A 9 4.14 -12.00 5.57
N GLY A 10 5.40 -12.41 5.78
CA GLY A 10 5.87 -13.08 7.00
C GLY A 10 6.30 -12.15 8.15
N GLY A 11 6.20 -10.82 7.98
CA GLY A 11 6.53 -9.84 9.01
C GLY A 11 8.00 -9.39 9.07
N SER A 12 8.84 -9.84 8.14
CA SER A 12 10.25 -9.43 8.06
C SER A 12 10.41 -8.10 7.33
N ARG A 13 11.50 -7.38 7.59
CA ARG A 13 11.84 -6.18 6.80
C ARG A 13 12.39 -6.57 5.43
N THR A 14 11.98 -5.83 4.41
CA THR A 14 12.52 -5.91 3.06
C THR A 14 12.74 -4.50 2.48
N VAL A 15 13.39 -4.42 1.34
CA VAL A 15 13.69 -3.17 0.65
C VAL A 15 13.27 -3.31 -0.81
N LEU A 16 12.44 -2.37 -1.26
CA LEU A 16 12.10 -2.22 -2.66
C LEU A 16 13.07 -1.23 -3.31
N SER A 17 13.60 -1.60 -4.47
CA SER A 17 14.43 -0.70 -5.25
C SER A 17 13.59 0.45 -5.82
N GLU A 18 14.21 1.61 -6.05
CA GLU A 18 13.55 2.73 -6.72
C GLU A 18 12.97 2.31 -8.08
N ALA A 19 13.73 1.56 -8.87
CA ALA A 19 13.27 1.04 -10.16
C ALA A 19 12.01 0.18 -10.02
N THR A 20 11.94 -0.69 -9.02
CA THR A 20 10.75 -1.54 -8.76
C THR A 20 9.51 -0.71 -8.46
N VAL A 21 9.63 0.39 -7.71
CA VAL A 21 8.50 1.28 -7.39
C VAL A 21 8.10 2.10 -8.62
N GLU A 22 9.08 2.63 -9.35
CA GLU A 22 8.83 3.43 -10.56
C GLU A 22 8.28 2.60 -11.73
N GLU A 23 8.62 1.31 -11.83
CA GLU A 23 8.01 0.40 -12.79
C GLU A 23 6.57 0.03 -12.43
N PHE A 24 6.23 0.02 -11.13
CA PHE A 24 4.88 -0.30 -10.67
C PHE A 24 3.90 0.87 -10.89
N ARG A 25 4.33 2.11 -10.61
CA ARG A 25 3.51 3.32 -10.72
C ARG A 25 2.72 3.43 -12.03
N PRO A 26 3.30 3.30 -13.24
CA PRO A 26 2.56 3.44 -14.51
C PRO A 26 1.64 2.25 -14.82
N THR A 27 1.69 1.16 -14.05
CA THR A 27 0.77 0.02 -14.24
C THR A 27 -0.60 0.25 -13.62
N LEU A 28 -0.76 1.31 -12.83
CA LEU A 28 -2.01 1.70 -12.20
C LEU A 28 -2.69 2.81 -13.02
N GLY A 29 -3.98 2.66 -13.30
CA GLY A 29 -4.82 3.75 -13.81
C GLY A 29 -5.17 4.77 -12.72
N GLY A 30 -5.15 4.35 -11.46
CA GLY A 30 -5.26 5.22 -10.29
C GLY A 30 -3.90 5.70 -9.77
N ALA A 31 -3.82 6.00 -8.47
CA ALA A 31 -2.65 6.63 -7.86
C ALA A 31 -1.82 5.65 -7.02
N LEU A 32 -0.51 5.73 -7.15
CA LEU A 32 0.43 5.21 -6.15
C LEU A 32 0.86 6.35 -5.22
N ILE A 33 0.56 6.22 -3.94
CA ILE A 33 0.88 7.24 -2.91
C ILE A 33 1.95 6.67 -1.98
N LEU A 34 3.05 7.41 -1.84
CA LEU A 34 4.19 7.11 -0.96
C LEU A 34 4.15 7.97 0.32
N PRO A 35 4.93 7.63 1.37
CA PRO A 35 4.93 8.36 2.64
C PRO A 35 5.22 9.88 2.53
N ASP A 36 6.00 10.28 1.53
CA ASP A 36 6.37 11.67 1.30
C ASP A 36 5.41 12.40 0.33
N ASP A 37 4.44 11.70 -0.25
CA ASP A 37 3.50 12.29 -1.19
C ASP A 37 2.39 13.08 -0.47
N PRO A 38 1.93 14.22 -1.04
CA PRO A 38 0.75 14.91 -0.55
C PRO A 38 -0.47 13.97 -0.48
N GLY A 39 -1.22 14.04 0.62
CA GLY A 39 -2.42 13.22 0.82
C GLY A 39 -2.17 11.81 1.38
N TYR A 40 -0.92 11.43 1.68
CA TYR A 40 -0.60 10.14 2.32
C TYR A 40 -1.32 9.94 3.67
N ASP A 41 -1.25 10.94 4.56
CA ASP A 41 -1.90 10.85 5.88
C ASP A 41 -3.42 10.73 5.78
N GLU A 42 -4.04 11.40 4.81
CA GLU A 42 -5.47 11.25 4.53
C GLU A 42 -5.78 9.84 3.98
N ALA A 43 -4.98 9.35 3.03
CA ALA A 43 -5.16 8.06 2.38
C ALA A 43 -5.10 6.86 3.34
N ARG A 44 -4.19 6.90 4.32
CA ARG A 44 -4.02 5.81 5.30
C ARG A 44 -5.03 5.87 6.45
N THR A 45 -5.69 7.02 6.65
CA THR A 45 -6.65 7.19 7.75
C THR A 45 -7.91 6.35 7.49
N ILE A 46 -8.25 5.52 8.46
CA ILE A 46 -9.47 4.69 8.46
C ILE A 46 -10.48 5.21 9.49
N TRP A 47 -11.69 4.65 9.51
CA TRP A 47 -12.77 5.11 10.40
C TRP A 47 -12.41 5.03 11.89
N ASN A 48 -11.73 3.95 12.30
CA ASN A 48 -11.31 3.80 13.70
C ASN A 48 -10.07 4.69 13.96
N ALA A 49 -10.30 5.87 14.52
CA ALA A 49 -9.26 6.87 14.82
C ALA A 49 -8.22 6.40 15.85
N MET A 50 -8.42 5.26 16.53
CA MET A 50 -7.41 4.67 17.41
C MET A 50 -6.31 3.90 16.64
N ILE A 51 -6.49 3.67 15.33
CA ILE A 51 -5.54 2.94 14.49
C ILE A 51 -4.71 3.93 13.68
N ASP A 52 -3.42 4.05 14.02
CA ASP A 52 -2.45 4.93 13.34
C ASP A 52 -1.32 4.11 12.70
N LYS A 53 -1.65 3.33 11.66
CA LYS A 53 -0.66 2.54 10.91
C LYS A 53 -0.14 3.29 9.69
N ARG A 54 1.08 2.96 9.26
CA ARG A 54 1.80 3.64 8.17
C ARG A 54 2.22 2.64 7.08
N PRO A 55 1.42 2.45 6.01
CA PRO A 55 1.80 1.61 4.87
C PRO A 55 3.05 2.14 4.17
N ALA A 56 3.88 1.25 3.61
CA ALA A 56 4.99 1.68 2.75
C ALA A 56 4.48 2.21 1.41
N LEU A 57 3.38 1.64 0.90
CA LEU A 57 2.74 2.02 -0.36
C LEU A 57 1.22 2.00 -0.19
N ILE A 58 0.53 2.92 -0.85
CA ILE A 58 -0.92 2.89 -1.00
C ILE A 58 -1.25 2.91 -2.50
N ALA A 59 -1.83 1.83 -3.00
CA ALA A 59 -2.34 1.74 -4.37
C ALA A 59 -3.85 2.05 -4.34
N ARG A 60 -4.23 3.28 -4.74
CA ARG A 60 -5.63 3.66 -4.95
C ARG A 60 -6.08 3.19 -6.32
N CYS A 61 -6.77 2.06 -6.35
CA CYS A 61 -7.19 1.41 -7.58
C CYS A 61 -8.36 2.16 -8.23
N ALA A 62 -8.24 2.49 -9.51
CA ALA A 62 -9.35 3.06 -10.29
C ALA A 62 -10.22 1.98 -10.98
N GLY A 63 -9.79 0.71 -10.93
CA GLY A 63 -10.52 -0.41 -11.53
C GLY A 63 -9.83 -1.75 -11.34
N VAL A 64 -10.39 -2.77 -11.99
CA VAL A 64 -9.98 -4.18 -11.82
C VAL A 64 -8.51 -4.42 -12.17
N SER A 65 -8.01 -3.80 -13.24
CA SER A 65 -6.61 -3.94 -13.67
C SER A 65 -5.63 -3.51 -12.58
N ASP A 66 -5.92 -2.44 -11.86
CA ASP A 66 -5.09 -1.92 -10.79
C ASP A 66 -5.01 -2.89 -9.61
N VAL A 67 -6.15 -3.51 -9.26
CA VAL A 67 -6.20 -4.54 -8.22
C VAL A 67 -5.35 -5.74 -8.62
N ILE A 68 -5.50 -6.22 -9.86
CA ILE A 68 -4.72 -7.34 -10.40
C ILE A 68 -3.22 -7.01 -10.34
N ASN A 69 -2.83 -5.81 -10.79
CA ASN A 69 -1.44 -5.39 -10.83
C ASN A 69 -0.87 -5.23 -9.41
N SER A 70 -1.65 -4.66 -8.48
CA SER A 70 -1.25 -4.51 -7.07
C SER A 70 -1.05 -5.87 -6.37
N VAL A 71 -1.94 -6.84 -6.60
CA VAL A 71 -1.80 -8.20 -6.04
C VAL A 71 -0.58 -8.90 -6.63
N LYS A 72 -0.36 -8.79 -7.95
CA LYS A 72 0.83 -9.35 -8.60
C LYS A 72 2.11 -8.72 -8.06
N PHE A 73 2.13 -7.40 -7.90
CA PHE A 73 3.25 -6.65 -7.36
C PHE A 73 3.56 -7.06 -5.91
N ALA A 74 2.54 -7.13 -5.05
CA ALA A 74 2.69 -7.58 -3.67
C ALA A 74 3.26 -8.98 -3.59
N ARG A 75 2.73 -9.93 -4.38
CA ARG A 75 3.24 -11.30 -4.41
C ARG A 75 4.68 -11.38 -4.92
N ALA A 76 5.01 -10.67 -5.99
CA ALA A 76 6.35 -10.68 -6.57
C ALA A 76 7.42 -10.16 -5.60
N ASN A 77 7.04 -9.29 -4.68
CA ASN A 77 7.94 -8.67 -3.70
C ASN A 77 7.68 -9.15 -2.26
N ASP A 78 6.88 -10.21 -2.09
CA ASP A 78 6.48 -10.79 -0.79
C ASP A 78 5.94 -9.76 0.22
N LEU A 79 5.14 -8.77 -0.18
CA LEU A 79 4.69 -7.69 0.70
C LEU A 79 3.55 -8.11 1.63
N LEU A 80 3.53 -7.57 2.86
CA LEU A 80 2.34 -7.54 3.71
C LEU A 80 1.25 -6.75 3.00
N VAL A 81 0.02 -7.27 2.96
CA VAL A 81 -1.10 -6.62 2.26
C VAL A 81 -2.23 -6.28 3.23
N ALA A 82 -2.71 -5.05 3.14
CA ALA A 82 -4.02 -4.66 3.66
C ALA A 82 -4.95 -4.32 2.48
N VAL A 83 -6.23 -4.67 2.59
CA VAL A 83 -7.25 -4.30 1.60
C VAL A 83 -8.27 -3.39 2.26
N ARG A 84 -8.52 -2.23 1.64
CA ARG A 84 -9.49 -1.23 2.07
C ARG A 84 -10.63 -1.14 1.07
N GLY A 85 -11.86 -1.33 1.55
CA GLY A 85 -13.08 -0.82 0.91
C GLY A 85 -13.48 0.49 1.59
N GLY A 86 -14.62 0.50 2.30
CA GLY A 86 -15.06 1.71 3.04
C GLY A 86 -14.25 2.10 4.29
N GLY A 87 -13.21 1.34 4.68
CA GLY A 87 -12.36 1.67 5.83
C GLY A 87 -12.99 1.50 7.23
N HIS A 88 -14.16 0.84 7.34
CA HIS A 88 -14.89 0.62 8.60
C HIS A 88 -14.46 -0.61 9.40
N SER A 89 -13.29 -1.18 9.13
CA SER A 89 -12.78 -2.32 9.90
C SER A 89 -12.47 -1.88 11.33
N PHE A 90 -13.30 -2.30 12.30
CA PHE A 90 -13.06 -2.07 13.73
C PHE A 90 -11.65 -2.50 14.20
N PRO A 91 -11.13 -3.70 13.86
CA PRO A 91 -9.78 -4.10 14.24
C PRO A 91 -8.66 -3.42 13.43
N GLY A 92 -8.99 -2.59 12.45
CA GLY A 92 -8.00 -1.89 11.63
C GLY A 92 -7.28 -2.79 10.63
N ASN A 93 -7.97 -3.77 10.04
CA ASN A 93 -7.41 -4.67 9.03
C ASN A 93 -7.34 -4.03 7.63
N SER A 94 -7.96 -2.87 7.44
CA SER A 94 -7.94 -2.10 6.19
C SER A 94 -6.70 -1.23 6.02
N VAL A 95 -5.72 -1.32 6.93
CA VAL A 95 -4.44 -0.60 6.89
C VAL A 95 -3.37 -1.46 7.56
N CYS A 96 -2.12 -1.35 7.13
CA CYS A 96 -0.98 -2.10 7.67
C CYS A 96 0.23 -1.17 7.89
N ASP A 97 1.18 -1.63 8.70
CA ASP A 97 2.48 -0.97 8.87
C ASP A 97 3.50 -1.54 7.89
N GLY A 98 4.13 -0.66 7.11
CA GLY A 98 5.20 -1.01 6.18
C GLY A 98 4.81 -1.92 5.01
N GLY A 99 3.54 -2.33 4.88
CA GLY A 99 3.05 -3.14 3.77
C GLY A 99 2.51 -2.32 2.59
N LEU A 100 1.89 -3.03 1.64
CA LEU A 100 1.07 -2.45 0.58
C LEU A 100 -0.39 -2.40 1.03
N MET A 101 -0.97 -1.21 1.00
CA MET A 101 -2.40 -1.02 1.14
C MET A 101 -3.05 -0.92 -0.24
N ILE A 102 -3.97 -1.84 -0.56
CA ILE A 102 -4.79 -1.82 -1.78
C ILE A 102 -6.12 -1.17 -1.41
N ASP A 103 -6.36 0.03 -1.96
CA ASP A 103 -7.50 0.89 -1.64
C ASP A 103 -8.48 0.91 -2.83
N LEU A 104 -9.73 0.48 -2.59
CA LEU A 104 -10.74 0.14 -3.61
C LEU A 104 -11.80 1.22 -3.81
#